data_AF-A0A497B6T1-F1
#
_entry.id   AF-A0A497B6T1-F1
#
_cell.length_a   1.000
_cell.length_b   1.000
_cell.length_c   1.000
_cell.angle_alpha   90.00
_cell.angle_beta   90.00
_cell.angle_gamma   90.00
#
_symmetry.space_group_name_H-M   'P 1'
#
loop_
_entity.id
_entity.type
_entity.pdbx_description
1 polymer ?
#
loop_
_entity_poly.entity_id
_entity_poly.type
_entity_poly.pdbx_seq_one_letter_code
_entity_poly.pdbx_strand_id
1 'polypeptide(L)'
;MTWTYGGNPAASVIDAIRLEIGDTIEDEQLLQDEELEYFYEEEGSVLGAAARACEAIAAKFAREADLKVGDLSLSASQKAEHYREKAKALRERAKKKGSTLGKLTASAIKTDKYFLRDMFKYDGRRTG
;
A
#
# COMPACT_ATOMS: atom_id res chain seq x y z
N MET A 1 3.53 20.47 -10.49
CA MET A 1 4.74 20.10 -9.74
C MET A 1 4.64 20.75 -8.40
N THR A 2 3.87 20.09 -7.55
CA THR A 2 3.67 20.49 -6.17
C THR A 2 4.26 19.38 -5.32
N TRP A 3 5.04 19.75 -4.30
CA TRP A 3 5.47 18.82 -3.26
C TRP A 3 4.90 19.36 -1.97
N THR A 4 4.05 18.57 -1.32
CA THR A 4 3.42 18.96 -0.05
C THR A 4 3.56 17.87 0.99
N TYR A 5 4.06 18.21 2.18
CA TYR A 5 4.00 17.30 3.31
C TYR A 5 3.45 18.04 4.52
N GLY A 6 2.17 17.81 4.82
CA GLY A 6 1.48 18.46 5.93
C GLY A 6 1.74 17.80 7.30
N GLY A 7 2.44 16.66 7.30
CA GLY A 7 2.68 15.87 8.51
C GLY A 7 1.44 15.15 9.04
N ASN A 8 0.33 15.11 8.27
CA ASN A 8 -0.91 14.47 8.68
C ASN A 8 -1.30 13.32 7.73
N PRO A 9 -0.70 12.13 7.91
CA PRO A 9 -0.99 10.95 7.09
C PRO A 9 -2.43 10.42 7.25
N ALA A 10 -3.20 10.93 8.23
CA ALA A 10 -4.61 10.59 8.37
C ALA A 10 -5.54 11.52 7.57
N ALA A 11 -5.08 12.73 7.24
CA ALA A 11 -5.86 13.72 6.48
C ALA A 11 -5.59 13.68 4.97
N SER A 12 -4.38 13.26 4.56
CA SER A 12 -4.00 13.15 3.15
C SER A 12 -3.44 11.77 2.84
N VAL A 13 -3.97 11.17 1.77
CA VAL A 13 -3.46 9.92 1.19
C VAL A 13 -2.02 10.10 0.71
N ILE A 14 -1.69 11.28 0.16
CA ILE A 14 -0.35 11.60 -0.33
C ILE A 14 0.63 11.67 0.85
N ASP A 15 0.25 12.32 1.95
CA ASP A 15 1.06 12.35 3.19
C ASP A 15 1.27 10.93 3.75
N ALA A 16 0.26 10.07 3.67
CA ALA A 16 0.36 8.67 4.08
C ALA A 16 1.36 7.88 3.23
N ILE A 17 1.32 8.06 1.91
CA ILE A 17 2.26 7.41 0.98
C ILE A 17 3.67 7.92 1.26
N ARG A 18 3.86 9.24 1.40
CA ARG A 18 5.15 9.88 1.73
C ARG A 18 5.76 9.35 3.03
N LEU A 19 4.95 9.23 4.07
CA LEU A 19 5.39 8.66 5.34
C LEU A 19 5.87 7.21 5.17
N GLU A 20 5.12 6.39 4.44
CA GLU A 20 5.49 4.99 4.23
C GLU A 20 6.76 4.84 3.40
N ILE A 21 6.97 5.66 2.36
CA ILE A 21 8.21 5.63 1.54
C ILE A 21 9.39 6.32 2.24
N GLY A 22 9.13 7.19 3.22
CA GLY A 22 10.15 7.96 3.95
C GLY A 22 10.53 9.28 3.27
N ASP A 23 9.76 9.72 2.28
CA ASP A 23 9.93 10.99 1.55
C ASP A 23 9.26 12.11 2.36
N THR A 24 9.87 12.44 3.50
CA THR A 24 9.35 13.42 4.48
C THR A 24 10.24 14.66 4.61
N ILE A 25 11.35 14.68 3.88
CA ILE A 25 12.36 15.75 3.90
C ILE A 25 12.13 16.64 2.68
N GLU A 26 11.73 17.89 2.92
CA GLU A 26 11.39 18.86 1.88
C GLU A 26 12.55 19.24 0.95
N ASP A 27 13.78 19.14 1.44
CA ASP A 27 15.00 19.43 0.66
C ASP A 27 15.46 18.26 -0.21
N GLU A 28 14.96 17.04 0.03
CA GLU A 28 15.36 15.81 -0.67
C GLU A 28 14.17 15.14 -1.37
N GLN A 29 13.38 15.93 -2.07
CA GLN A 29 12.16 15.47 -2.75
C GLN A 29 12.48 14.37 -3.76
N LEU A 30 11.94 13.18 -3.53
CA LEU A 30 12.15 12.05 -4.42
C LEU A 30 11.10 12.00 -5.54
N LEU A 31 9.83 12.27 -5.19
CA LEU A 31 8.66 12.21 -6.07
C LEU A 31 7.73 13.42 -5.87
N GLN A 32 7.05 13.81 -6.94
CA GLN A 32 6.06 14.89 -6.93
C GLN A 32 4.67 14.41 -6.48
N ASP A 33 3.80 15.33 -6.02
CA ASP A 33 2.41 15.02 -5.62
C ASP A 33 1.67 14.29 -6.75
N GLU A 34 1.82 14.79 -7.99
CA GLU A 34 1.11 14.26 -9.16
C GLU A 34 1.53 12.82 -9.51
N GLU A 35 2.78 12.44 -9.23
CA GLU A 35 3.26 11.06 -9.42
C GLU A 35 2.66 10.12 -8.37
N LEU A 36 2.53 10.59 -7.12
CA LEU A 36 1.95 9.82 -6.03
C LEU A 36 0.44 9.62 -6.21
N GLU A 37 -0.26 10.64 -6.71
CA GLU A 37 -1.68 10.54 -7.10
C GLU A 37 -1.85 9.50 -8.20
N TYR A 38 -1.04 9.54 -9.26
CA TYR A 38 -1.06 8.55 -10.33
C TYR A 38 -0.86 7.12 -9.80
N PHE A 39 0.13 6.90 -8.93
CA PHE A 39 0.35 5.58 -8.33
C PHE A 39 -0.81 5.11 -7.45
N TYR A 40 -1.46 6.04 -6.76
CA TYR A 40 -2.63 5.73 -5.94
C TYR A 40 -3.84 5.36 -6.80
N GLU A 41 -4.09 6.08 -7.89
CA GLU A 41 -5.16 5.77 -8.83
C GLU A 41 -5.00 4.39 -9.45
N GLU A 42 -3.78 4.01 -9.83
CA GLU A 42 -3.54 2.71 -10.45
C GLU A 42 -3.55 1.53 -9.46
N GLU A 43 -3.09 1.70 -8.22
CA GLU A 43 -3.05 0.61 -7.23
C GLU A 43 -4.30 0.53 -6.35
N GLY A 44 -5.05 1.62 -6.22
CA GLY A 44 -6.25 1.71 -5.39
C GLY A 44 -6.01 1.51 -3.88
N SER A 45 -4.75 1.55 -3.43
CA SER A 45 -4.39 1.40 -2.02
C SER A 45 -3.10 2.14 -1.67
N VAL A 46 -3.04 2.71 -0.47
CA VAL A 46 -1.85 3.43 0.04
C VAL A 46 -0.61 2.55 0.04
N LEU A 47 -0.73 1.28 0.45
CA LEU A 47 0.41 0.36 0.52
C LEU A 47 0.88 -0.09 -0.87
N GLY A 48 -0.04 -0.30 -1.81
CA GLY A 48 0.30 -0.61 -3.21
C GLY A 48 0.98 0.58 -3.87
N ALA A 49 0.41 1.78 -3.71
CA ALA A 49 0.99 3.03 -4.21
C ALA A 49 2.38 3.29 -3.63
N ALA A 50 2.57 3.11 -2.31
CA ALA A 50 3.87 3.25 -1.66
C ALA A 50 4.89 2.22 -2.16
N ALA A 51 4.48 0.99 -2.44
CA ALA A 51 5.37 -0.01 -3.03
C ALA A 51 5.82 0.40 -4.44
N ARG A 52 4.88 0.89 -5.26
CA ARG A 52 5.19 1.35 -6.62
C ARG A 52 6.05 2.61 -6.63
N ALA A 53 5.79 3.55 -5.73
CA ALA A 53 6.64 4.72 -5.50
C ALA A 53 8.07 4.30 -5.14
N CYS A 54 8.25 3.31 -4.24
CA CYS A 54 9.58 2.77 -3.93
C CYS A 54 10.27 2.17 -5.16
N GLU A 55 9.55 1.51 -6.07
CA GLU A 55 10.13 0.99 -7.33
C GLU A 55 10.58 2.11 -8.27
N ALA A 56 9.79 3.16 -8.41
CA ALA A 56 10.16 4.34 -9.21
C ALA A 56 11.42 5.02 -8.66
N ILE A 57 11.50 5.17 -7.34
CA ILE A 57 12.68 5.71 -6.65
C ILE A 57 13.91 4.82 -6.88
N ALA A 58 13.75 3.49 -6.76
CA ALA A 58 14.84 2.56 -7.03
C ALA A 58 15.33 2.64 -8.49
N ALA A 59 14.43 2.82 -9.46
CA ALA A 59 14.79 3.01 -10.87
C ALA A 59 15.55 4.33 -11.09
N LYS A 60 15.20 5.41 -10.37
CA LYS A 60 15.94 6.68 -10.38
C LYS A 60 17.38 6.49 -9.89
N PHE A 61 17.55 5.88 -8.71
CA PHE A 61 18.88 5.64 -8.14
C PHE A 61 19.72 4.64 -8.93
N ALA A 62 19.10 3.64 -9.57
CA ALA A 62 19.82 2.72 -10.45
C ALA A 62 20.45 3.45 -11.64
N ARG A 63 19.71 4.36 -12.28
CA ARG A 63 20.26 5.20 -13.36
C ARG A 63 21.38 6.10 -12.87
N GLU A 64 21.27 6.67 -11.67
CA GLU A 64 22.34 7.48 -11.08
C GLU A 64 23.60 6.66 -10.77
N ALA A 65 23.44 5.39 -10.36
CA ALA A 65 24.55 4.48 -10.16
C ALA A 65 25.28 4.17 -11.47
N ASP A 66 24.54 3.93 -12.56
CA ASP A 66 25.14 3.66 -13.88
C ASP A 66 25.89 4.87 -14.45
N LEU A 67 25.45 6.10 -14.13
CA LEU A 67 26.04 7.34 -14.65
C LEU A 67 27.26 7.82 -13.86
N LYS A 68 27.38 7.45 -12.58
CA LYS A 68 28.50 7.87 -11.73
C LYS A 68 29.50 6.73 -11.63
N VAL A 69 30.80 7.04 -11.70
CA VAL A 69 31.88 6.05 -11.54
C VAL A 69 32.61 6.32 -10.22
N GLY A 70 32.80 5.31 -9.37
CA GLY A 70 33.48 5.41 -8.07
C GLY A 70 32.54 5.24 -6.86
N ASP A 71 32.93 5.76 -5.69
CA ASP A 71 32.25 5.51 -4.40
C ASP A 71 30.78 5.99 -4.36
N LEU A 72 30.44 7.04 -5.10
CA LEU A 72 29.05 7.50 -5.23
C LEU A 72 28.14 6.51 -5.96
N SER A 73 28.69 5.75 -6.92
CA SER A 73 27.96 4.71 -7.65
C SER A 73 27.53 3.59 -6.72
N LEU A 74 28.45 3.19 -5.83
CA LEU A 74 28.20 2.16 -4.83
C LEU A 74 27.10 2.60 -3.84
N SER A 75 27.14 3.86 -3.39
CA SER A 75 26.09 4.41 -2.52
C SER A 75 24.72 4.47 -3.20
N ALA A 76 24.66 4.93 -4.46
CA ALA A 76 23.41 4.96 -5.22
C ALA A 76 22.84 3.56 -5.48
N SER A 77 23.71 2.58 -5.76
CA SER A 77 23.32 1.18 -5.94
C SER A 77 22.70 0.60 -4.66
N GLN A 78 23.32 0.85 -3.50
CA GLN A 78 22.80 0.42 -2.20
C GLN A 78 21.45 1.07 -1.89
N LYS A 79 21.29 2.38 -2.17
CA LYS A 79 20.00 3.06 -2.03
C LYS A 79 18.94 2.41 -2.92
N ALA A 80 19.26 2.13 -4.18
CA ALA A 80 18.35 1.48 -5.12
C ALA A 80 17.92 0.09 -4.63
N GLU A 81 18.84 -0.70 -4.07
CA GLU A 81 18.54 -2.01 -3.49
C GLU A 81 17.63 -1.90 -2.26
N HIS A 82 17.95 -0.99 -1.33
CA HIS A 82 17.14 -0.74 -0.14
C HIS A 82 15.69 -0.39 -0.49
N TYR A 83 15.46 0.49 -1.48
CA TYR A 83 14.10 0.81 -1.92
C TYR A 83 13.39 -0.37 -2.61
N ARG A 84 14.10 -1.24 -3.33
CA ARG A 84 13.50 -2.48 -3.89
C ARG A 84 13.07 -3.44 -2.78
N GLU A 85 13.88 -3.59 -1.74
CA GLU A 85 13.51 -4.42 -0.58
C GLU A 85 12.30 -3.84 0.15
N LYS A 86 12.29 -2.53 0.36
CA LYS A 86 11.16 -1.82 0.97
C LYS A 86 9.87 -1.99 0.14
N ALA A 87 9.95 -1.89 -1.19
CA ALA A 87 8.82 -2.15 -2.08
C ALA A 87 8.26 -3.56 -1.90
N LYS A 88 9.13 -4.59 -1.85
CA LYS A 88 8.73 -5.98 -1.60
C LYS A 88 8.03 -6.11 -0.24
N ALA A 89 8.60 -5.53 0.81
CA ALA A 89 8.03 -5.57 2.15
C ALA A 89 6.64 -4.90 2.21
N LEU A 90 6.47 -3.76 1.53
CA LEU A 90 5.18 -3.06 1.42
C LEU A 90 4.14 -3.88 0.66
N ARG A 91 4.51 -4.54 -0.44
CA ARG A 91 3.59 -5.47 -1.14
C ARG A 91 3.17 -6.64 -0.27
N GLU A 92 4.09 -7.23 0.50
CA GLU A 92 3.74 -8.31 1.43
C GLU A 92 2.81 -7.82 2.55
N ARG A 93 3.01 -6.60 3.07
CA ARG A 93 2.07 -5.94 4.00
C ARG A 93 0.70 -5.73 3.35
N ALA A 94 0.66 -5.27 2.09
CA ALA A 94 -0.58 -5.06 1.35
C ALA A 94 -1.37 -6.38 1.17
N LYS A 95 -0.69 -7.47 0.78
CA LYS A 95 -1.28 -8.81 0.65
C LYS A 95 -1.84 -9.33 1.97
N LYS A 96 -1.11 -9.17 3.08
CA LYS A 96 -1.58 -9.57 4.43
C LYS A 96 -2.83 -8.79 4.86
N LYS A 97 -2.89 -7.49 4.55
CA LYS A 97 -4.06 -6.64 4.82
C LYS A 97 -5.27 -7.05 3.96
N GLY A 98 -5.08 -7.40 2.69
CA GLY A 98 -6.15 -7.94 1.85
C GLY A 98 -6.63 -9.34 2.28
N SER A 99 -5.72 -10.21 2.69
CA SER A 99 -6.03 -11.58 3.13
C SER A 99 -6.87 -11.62 4.43
N THR A 100 -6.63 -10.68 5.35
CA THR A 100 -7.41 -10.60 6.60
C THR A 100 -8.85 -10.17 6.37
N LEU A 101 -9.11 -9.26 5.42
CA LEU A 101 -10.47 -8.90 5.01
C LEU A 101 -11.22 -10.08 4.37
N GLY A 102 -10.55 -10.87 3.52
CA GLY A 102 -11.17 -12.05 2.90
C GLY A 102 -11.45 -13.21 3.88
N LYS A 103 -10.71 -13.29 4.99
CA LYS A 103 -10.94 -14.31 6.03
C LYS A 103 -12.14 -13.98 6.92
N LEU A 104 -12.35 -12.70 7.25
CA LEU A 104 -13.48 -12.26 8.08
C LEU A 104 -14.83 -12.45 7.38
N THR A 105 -14.90 -12.23 6.07
CA THR A 105 -16.13 -12.46 5.28
C THR A 105 -16.44 -13.96 5.14
N ALA A 106 -15.43 -14.80 4.92
CA ALA A 106 -15.61 -16.25 4.83
C ALA A 106 -16.02 -16.88 6.18
N SER A 107 -15.51 -16.38 7.32
CA SER A 107 -15.93 -16.86 8.64
C SER A 107 -17.34 -16.39 9.03
N ALA A 108 -17.75 -15.19 8.62
CA ALA A 108 -19.09 -14.68 8.89
C ALA A 108 -20.18 -15.47 8.13
N ILE A 109 -19.88 -15.94 6.91
CA ILE A 109 -20.82 -16.71 6.09
C ILE A 109 -21.02 -18.15 6.61
N LYS A 110 -20.09 -18.68 7.42
CA LYS A 110 -20.18 -20.08 7.89
C LYS A 110 -21.19 -20.29 9.03
N THR A 111 -21.67 -19.22 9.67
CA THR A 111 -22.49 -19.32 10.89
C THR A 111 -23.97 -19.66 10.62
N ASP A 112 -24.51 -19.45 9.42
CA ASP A 112 -25.97 -19.54 9.21
C ASP A 112 -26.49 -20.82 8.55
N LYS A 113 -25.78 -21.95 8.71
CA LYS A 113 -26.34 -23.25 8.30
C LYS A 113 -27.50 -23.74 9.18
N TYR A 114 -27.66 -23.17 10.38
CA TYR A 114 -28.72 -23.55 11.32
C TYR A 114 -29.87 -22.53 11.40
N PHE A 115 -29.61 -21.25 11.13
CA PHE A 115 -30.63 -20.18 11.17
C PHE A 115 -31.73 -20.38 10.11
N LEU A 116 -31.37 -20.79 8.90
CA LEU A 116 -32.33 -21.09 7.82
C LEU A 116 -33.13 -22.39 8.07
N ARG A 117 -32.64 -23.30 8.93
CA ARG A 117 -33.30 -24.58 9.22
C ARG A 117 -34.38 -24.45 10.29
N ASP A 118 -34.23 -23.49 11.21
CA ASP A 118 -35.22 -23.23 12.26
C ASP A 118 -36.31 -22.22 11.83
N MET A 119 -36.06 -21.38 10.82
CA MET A 119 -37.08 -20.45 10.30
C MET A 119 -38.24 -21.17 9.57
N PHE A 120 -37.94 -22.25 8.84
CA PHE A 120 -38.97 -23.02 8.09
C PHE A 120 -39.76 -24.01 8.96
N LYS A 121 -39.36 -24.22 10.23
CA LYS A 121 -40.05 -25.14 11.14
C LYS A 121 -41.05 -24.47 12.07
N TYR A 122 -41.06 -23.13 12.13
CA TYR A 122 -41.93 -22.36 13.02
C TYR A 122 -43.23 -21.85 12.38
N ASP A 123 -43.48 -22.09 11.10
CA ASP A 123 -44.70 -21.64 10.39
C ASP A 123 -45.81 -22.73 10.29
N GLY A 124 -45.75 -23.77 11.13
CA GLY A 124 -46.65 -24.93 11.00
C GLY A 124 -47.72 -25.07 12.08
N ARG A 125 -47.73 -24.27 13.15
CA ARG A 125 -48.65 -24.46 14.29
C ARG A 125 -49.13 -23.15 14.91
N ARG A 126 -49.92 -22.39 14.16
CA ARG A 126 -50.81 -21.37 14.78
C ARG A 126 -52.01 -20.99 13.91
N THR A 127 -52.91 -21.92 13.65
CA THR A 127 -54.31 -21.58 13.37
C THR A 127 -55.23 -22.67 13.92
N GLY A 128 -56.13 -22.24 14.82
CA GLY A 128 -57.46 -22.79 15.11
C GLY A 128 -57.57 -24.28 15.38
#